data_AF-A0A3M1DD85-F1
#
_entry.id   AF-A0A3M1DD85-F1
#
_cell.length_a   1.000
_cell.length_b   1.000
_cell.length_c   1.000
_cell.angle_alpha   90.00
_cell.angle_beta   90.00
_cell.angle_gamma   90.00
#
_symmetry.space_group_name_H-M   'P 1'
#
loop_
_entity.id
_entity.type
_entity.pdbx_description
1 polymer ?
#
loop_
_entity_poly.entity_id
_entity_poly.type
_entity_poly.pdbx_seq_one_letter_code
_entity_poly.pdbx_strand_id
1 'polypeptide(L)'
;MEHRFEVDYDNEKVLVDDRWLGKDDLAGMLAERLASMDYNIGKLSAALEFLDRSLKSLETFSVKLSPEVAAQLRQMAQSKGLAPGAVIREAVVSYLIGAALSKLGQ
;
A
#
# COMPACT_ATOMS: atom_id res chain seq x y z
N MET A 1 1.69 -1.17 -22.38
CA MET A 1 1.51 -2.32 -21.46
C MET A 1 1.41 -1.75 -20.06
N GLU A 2 0.34 -2.03 -19.35
CA GLU A 2 0.16 -1.56 -17.98
C GLU A 2 1.06 -2.41 -17.08
N HIS A 3 2.15 -1.83 -16.56
CA HIS A 3 2.97 -2.52 -15.57
C HIS A 3 2.20 -2.49 -14.26
N ARG A 4 1.66 -3.66 -13.87
CA ARG A 4 1.00 -3.83 -12.59
C ARG A 4 2.07 -4.09 -11.55
N PHE A 5 2.38 -3.08 -10.74
CA PHE A 5 3.31 -3.22 -9.63
C PHE A 5 2.56 -3.60 -8.35
N GLU A 6 3.23 -4.30 -7.46
CA GLU A 6 2.74 -4.52 -6.10
C GLU A 6 3.00 -3.28 -5.25
N VAL A 7 2.04 -2.89 -4.41
CA VAL A 7 2.11 -1.70 -3.57
C VAL A 7 1.86 -2.08 -2.12
N ASP A 8 2.79 -1.68 -1.27
CA ASP A 8 2.62 -1.63 0.17
C ASP A 8 2.04 -0.26 0.52
N TYR A 9 0.72 -0.24 0.73
CA TYR A 9 -0.01 0.98 1.07
C TYR A 9 0.26 1.47 2.50
N ASP A 10 0.77 0.62 3.40
CA ASP A 10 1.07 1.03 4.77
C ASP A 10 2.38 1.81 4.84
N ASN A 11 3.36 1.42 4.01
CA ASN A 11 4.66 2.09 3.95
C ASN A 11 4.81 3.03 2.74
N GLU A 12 3.77 3.15 1.91
CA GLU A 12 3.76 3.93 0.67
C GLU A 12 4.91 3.53 -0.27
N LYS A 13 5.11 2.23 -0.46
CA LYS A 13 6.19 1.66 -1.29
C LYS A 13 5.65 0.82 -2.43
N VAL A 14 6.43 0.75 -3.50
CA VAL A 14 6.17 -0.11 -4.65
C VAL A 14 7.31 -1.12 -4.83
N LEU A 15 6.98 -2.35 -5.19
CA LEU A 15 7.97 -3.42 -5.38
C LEU A 15 8.60 -3.29 -6.77
N VAL A 16 9.92 -3.06 -6.81
CA VAL A 16 10.73 -2.94 -8.01
C VAL A 16 12.01 -3.72 -7.82
N ASP A 17 12.26 -4.71 -8.69
CA ASP A 17 13.49 -5.54 -8.63
C ASP A 17 13.74 -6.13 -7.23
N ASP A 18 12.70 -6.74 -6.66
CA ASP A 18 12.68 -7.34 -5.31
C ASP A 18 12.98 -6.37 -4.16
N ARG A 19 12.84 -5.06 -4.41
CA ARG A 19 13.03 -4.01 -3.42
C ARG A 19 11.78 -3.15 -3.28
N TRP A 20 11.37 -2.91 -2.05
CA TRP A 20 10.33 -1.95 -1.72
C TRP A 20 10.92 -0.54 -1.74
N LEU A 21 10.50 0.27 -2.72
CA LEU A 21 10.98 1.63 -2.93
C LEU A 21 9.84 2.63 -2.72
N GLY A 22 10.12 3.67 -1.94
CA GLY A 22 9.21 4.82 -1.80
C GLY A 22 9.40 5.85 -2.91
N LYS A 23 8.59 6.91 -2.87
CA LYS A 23 8.65 8.03 -3.83
C LYS A 23 10.05 8.67 -3.90
N ASP A 24 10.65 8.91 -2.74
CA ASP A 24 11.96 9.56 -2.64
C ASP A 24 13.10 8.65 -3.13
N ASP A 25 13.02 7.35 -2.85
CA ASP A 25 13.98 6.36 -3.36
C ASP A 25 13.97 6.35 -4.89
N LEU A 26 12.77 6.27 -5.48
CA LEU A 26 12.60 6.25 -6.94
C LEU A 26 13.08 7.55 -7.59
N ALA A 27 12.75 8.71 -7.00
CA ALA A 27 13.19 10.00 -7.48
C ALA A 27 14.72 10.15 -7.41
N GLY A 28 15.34 9.70 -6.32
CA GLY A 28 16.79 9.68 -6.16
C GLY A 28 17.48 8.80 -7.20
N MET A 29 16.99 7.57 -7.39
CA MET A 29 17.53 6.65 -8.40
C MET A 29 17.37 7.18 -9.83
N LEU A 30 16.26 7.86 -10.14
CA LEU A 30 16.06 8.52 -11.42
C LEU A 30 17.05 9.66 -11.63
N ALA A 31 17.25 10.51 -10.62
CA ALA A 31 18.21 11.61 -10.68
C ALA A 31 19.64 11.11 -10.89
N GLU A 32 20.03 10.04 -10.18
CA GLU A 32 21.35 9.40 -10.32
C GLU A 32 21.58 8.86 -11.74
N ARG A 33 20.62 8.13 -12.31
CA ARG A 33 20.72 7.60 -13.69
C ARG A 33 20.80 8.71 -14.73
N LEU A 34 20.01 9.77 -14.59
CA LEU A 34 20.07 10.91 -15.49
C LEU A 34 21.43 11.63 -15.40
N ALA A 35 21.98 11.78 -14.19
CA ALA A 35 23.28 12.39 -13.98
C ALA A 35 24.43 11.56 -14.60
N SER A 36 24.29 10.23 -14.64
CA SER A 36 25.28 9.32 -15.26
C SER A 36 25.06 9.10 -16.76
N MET A 37 24.12 9.81 -17.39
CA MET A 37 23.69 9.57 -18.79
C MET A 37 23.18 8.14 -19.05
N ASP A 38 22.74 7.44 -18.01
CA ASP A 38 22.04 6.15 -18.14
C ASP A 38 20.54 6.42 -18.38
N TYR A 39 20.11 6.21 -19.62
CA TYR A 39 18.72 6.43 -20.03
C TYR A 39 17.81 5.21 -19.80
N ASN A 40 18.30 4.14 -19.16
CA ASN A 40 17.46 3.01 -18.78
C ASN A 40 16.58 3.34 -17.55
N ILE A 41 15.67 4.30 -17.71
CA ILE A 41 14.84 4.83 -16.62
C ILE A 41 13.38 4.38 -16.69
N GLY A 42 12.96 3.76 -17.80
CA GLY A 42 11.54 3.48 -18.08
C GLY A 42 10.82 2.74 -16.97
N LYS A 43 11.45 1.71 -16.38
CA LYS A 43 10.86 0.95 -15.26
C LYS A 43 10.68 1.80 -13.99
N LEU A 44 11.68 2.61 -13.64
CA LEU A 44 11.62 3.48 -12.46
C LEU A 44 10.58 4.58 -12.64
N SER A 45 10.53 5.21 -13.82
CA SER A 45 9.52 6.21 -14.14
C SER A 45 8.10 5.63 -14.08
N ALA A 46 7.89 4.44 -14.64
CA ALA A 46 6.61 3.75 -14.59
C ALA A 46 6.21 3.36 -13.15
N ALA A 47 7.15 2.89 -12.33
CA ALA A 47 6.90 2.54 -10.94
C ALA A 47 6.51 3.78 -10.10
N LEU A 48 7.22 4.91 -10.30
CA LEU A 48 6.91 6.16 -9.63
C LEU A 48 5.52 6.69 -10.00
N GLU A 49 5.21 6.70 -11.30
CA GLU A 49 3.89 7.12 -11.79
C GLU A 49 2.77 6.20 -11.28
N PHE A 50 3.02 4.88 -11.26
CA PHE A 50 2.08 3.91 -10.73
C PHE A 50 1.84 4.09 -9.23
N LEU A 51 2.89 4.27 -8.43
CA LEU A 51 2.78 4.51 -6.99
C LEU A 51 2.01 5.81 -6.72
N ASP A 52 2.36 6.90 -7.40
CA ASP A 52 1.70 8.21 -7.22
C ASP A 52 0.20 8.13 -7.57
N ARG A 53 -0.16 7.47 -8.68
CA ARG A 53 -1.57 7.23 -9.03
C ARG A 53 -2.29 6.35 -8.00
N SER A 54 -1.64 5.28 -7.56
CA SER A 54 -2.22 4.34 -6.61
C SER A 54 -2.54 5.04 -5.30
N LEU A 55 -1.59 5.80 -4.74
CA LEU A 55 -1.77 6.54 -3.50
C LEU A 55 -2.84 7.64 -3.62
N LYS A 56 -2.85 8.38 -4.74
CA LYS A 56 -3.86 9.42 -5.00
C LYS A 56 -5.29 8.88 -5.15
N SER A 57 -5.44 7.60 -5.50
CA SER A 57 -6.74 6.96 -5.63
C SER A 57 -7.33 6.48 -4.30
N LEU A 58 -6.55 6.50 -3.21
CA LEU A 58 -6.98 6.01 -1.92
C LEU A 58 -7.85 7.04 -1.19
N GLU A 59 -8.90 6.55 -0.53
CA GLU A 59 -9.67 7.32 0.44
C GLU A 59 -9.15 7.02 1.86
N THR A 60 -8.95 8.08 2.65
CA THR A 60 -8.44 7.97 4.02
C THR A 60 -9.56 8.11 5.04
N PHE A 61 -9.65 7.14 5.96
CA PHE A 61 -10.59 7.15 7.08
C PHE A 61 -9.83 7.20 8.40
N SER A 62 -10.31 8.02 9.34
CA SER A 62 -9.78 8.09 10.71
C SER A 62 -10.80 7.55 11.71
N VAL A 63 -10.38 6.63 12.58
CA VAL A 63 -11.22 6.06 13.63
C VAL A 63 -10.55 6.19 15.00
N LYS A 64 -11.37 6.32 16.05
CA LYS A 64 -10.90 6.29 17.44
C LYS A 64 -11.28 4.96 18.07
N LEU A 65 -10.32 4.32 18.74
CA LEU A 65 -10.50 3.04 19.43
C LEU A 65 -10.26 3.24 20.92
N SER A 66 -10.90 2.43 21.77
CA SER A 66 -10.53 2.36 23.17
C SER A 66 -9.10 1.83 23.31
N PRO A 67 -8.37 2.15 24.39
CA PRO A 67 -7.01 1.66 24.61
C PRO A 67 -6.91 0.13 24.53
N GLU A 68 -7.90 -0.58 25.06
CA GLU A 68 -7.96 -2.04 25.09
C GLU A 68 -8.08 -2.62 23.67
N VAL A 69 -8.98 -2.06 22.86
CA VAL A 69 -9.18 -2.50 21.46
C VAL A 69 -7.94 -2.19 20.62
N ALA A 70 -7.33 -1.01 20.82
CA ALA A 70 -6.08 -0.66 20.13
C ALA A 70 -4.93 -1.63 20.49
N ALA A 71 -4.84 -2.06 21.75
CA ALA A 71 -3.85 -3.06 22.18
C ALA A 71 -4.09 -4.42 21.52
N GLN A 72 -5.34 -4.90 21.50
CA GLN A 72 -5.71 -6.16 20.85
C GLN A 72 -5.41 -6.13 19.34
N LEU A 73 -5.73 -5.03 18.66
CA LEU A 73 -5.41 -4.86 17.24
C LEU A 73 -3.91 -4.97 16.98
N ARG A 74 -3.08 -4.28 17.79
CA ARG A 74 -1.62 -4.35 17.65
C ARG A 74 -1.09 -5.75 17.90
N GLN A 75 -1.60 -6.45 18.90
CA GLN A 75 -1.20 -7.83 19.20
C GLN A 75 -1.55 -8.78 18.04
N MET A 76 -2.73 -8.62 17.46
CA MET A 76 -3.17 -9.41 16.30
C MET A 76 -2.33 -9.13 15.06
N ALA A 77 -2.02 -7.86 14.81
CA ALA A 77 -1.14 -7.47 13.71
C ALA A 77 0.25 -8.11 13.90
N GLN A 78 0.80 -8.03 15.11
CA GLN A 78 2.08 -8.63 15.46
C GLN A 78 2.10 -10.16 15.28
N SER A 79 1.07 -10.88 15.72
CA SER A 79 1.02 -12.34 15.58
C SER A 79 0.93 -12.80 14.12
N LYS A 80 0.36 -11.97 13.24
CA LYS A 80 0.30 -12.21 11.79
C LYS A 80 1.51 -11.67 11.02
N GLY A 81 2.43 -10.95 11.66
CA GLY A 81 3.54 -10.28 10.97
C GLY A 81 3.07 -9.15 10.04
N LEU A 82 1.96 -8.50 10.37
CA LEU A 82 1.32 -7.45 9.56
C LEU A 82 1.36 -6.09 10.28
N ALA A 83 1.16 -5.02 9.53
CA ALA A 83 0.86 -3.71 10.09
C ALA A 83 -0.60 -3.65 10.60
N PRO A 84 -0.90 -2.86 11.66
CA PRO A 84 -2.28 -2.68 12.13
C PRO A 84 -3.25 -2.20 11.03
N GLY A 85 -2.76 -1.37 10.10
CA GLY A 85 -3.55 -0.89 8.96
C GLY A 85 -4.03 -2.04 8.05
N ALA A 86 -3.17 -3.01 7.75
CA ALA A 86 -3.53 -4.20 6.98
C ALA A 86 -4.65 -5.01 7.66
N VAL A 87 -4.59 -5.18 8.97
CA VAL A 87 -5.63 -5.88 9.75
C VAL A 87 -6.95 -5.11 9.70
N ILE A 88 -6.92 -3.78 9.83
CA ILE A 88 -8.13 -2.94 9.72
C ILE A 88 -8.75 -3.09 8.32
N ARG A 89 -7.95 -3.01 7.26
CA ARG A 89 -8.45 -3.17 5.88
C ARG A 89 -9.07 -4.55 5.66
N GLU A 90 -8.42 -5.62 6.11
CA GLU A 90 -8.95 -6.99 6.04
C GLU A 90 -10.31 -7.10 6.77
N ALA A 91 -10.41 -6.52 7.98
CA ALA A 91 -11.64 -6.52 8.76
C ALA A 91 -12.78 -5.74 8.08
N VAL A 92 -12.48 -4.57 7.51
CA VAL A 92 -13.47 -3.74 6.79
C VAL A 92 -13.99 -4.48 5.55
N VAL A 93 -13.10 -5.06 4.74
CA VAL A 93 -13.49 -5.84 3.55
C VAL A 93 -14.37 -7.02 3.95
N SER A 94 -13.96 -7.78 4.96
CA SER A 94 -14.71 -8.93 5.46
C SER A 94 -16.11 -8.54 5.94
N TYR A 95 -16.22 -7.44 6.68
CA TYR A 95 -17.49 -6.90 7.16
C TYR A 95 -18.40 -6.47 6.01
N LEU A 96 -17.88 -5.73 5.03
CA LEU A 96 -18.65 -5.24 3.89
C LEU A 96 -19.16 -6.39 3.01
N ILE A 97 -18.33 -7.41 2.76
CA ILE A 97 -18.75 -8.62 2.03
C ILE A 97 -19.87 -9.34 2.79
N GLY A 98 -19.70 -9.56 4.10
CA GLY A 98 -20.73 -10.19 4.93
C GLY A 98 -22.05 -9.42 4.92
N ALA A 99 -21.98 -8.09 5.01
CA ALA A 99 -23.16 -7.22 4.95
C ALA A 99 -23.85 -7.27 3.58
N ALA A 100 -23.09 -7.32 2.48
CA ALA A 100 -23.62 -7.42 1.13
C ALA A 100 -24.34 -8.77 0.90
N LEU A 101 -23.72 -9.88 1.30
CA LEU A 101 -24.32 -11.22 1.18
C LEU A 101 -25.61 -11.35 2.00
N SER A 102 -25.64 -10.77 3.20
CA SER A 102 -26.82 -10.79 4.06
C SER A 102 -28.04 -10.08 3.44
N LYS A 103 -27.82 -9.10 2.56
CA LYS A 103 -28.89 -8.39 1.85
C LYS A 103 -29.42 -9.15 0.63
N LEU A 104 -28.64 -10.06 0.06
CA LEU A 104 -29.04 -10.87 -1.10
C LEU A 104 -29.86 -12.11 -0.71
N GLY A 105 -29.79 -12.53 0.55
CA GLY A 105 -30.59 -13.63 1.11
C GLY A 105 -31.94 -13.21 1.71
N GLN A 106 -32.30 -11.92 1.59
CA GLN A 106 -33.63 -11.37 1.90
C GLN A 106 -34.35 -11.04 0.59
#